data_AF-W9IWI4-F1
#
_entry.id   AF-W9IWI4-F1
#
_cell.length_a   1.000
_cell.length_b   1.000
_cell.length_c   1.000
_cell.angle_alpha   90.00
_cell.angle_beta   90.00
_cell.angle_gamma   90.00
#
_symmetry.space_group_name_H-M   'P 1'
#
loop_
_entity.id
_entity.type
_entity.pdbx_description
1 polymer ?
#
loop_
_entity_poly.entity_id
_entity_poly.type
_entity_poly.pdbx_seq_one_letter_code
_entity_poly.pdbx_strand_id
1 'polypeptide(L)'
;MCVLENLNNNTEWCSIPNDVPNITEESEDSYWPNLEASIDNNEIEFKDLSIECVVCRSNVTIFPKDHVVDEEVGESHRAVILPCGHIFGASCVKRFFDMKTEEGAPASCIKCRAACYHPHPDCRHPFYGEPMPSHKPGMAFTPHVLGKGGKIDDCCKMCTYKKAIYDIIAEIQRAPDFPEDMKKSLGVVLTVDGKSYTTRRVVMSRLQEVYFPTSVADLFVEYKDRLEEKEDGQDYWISGYLSQCKVKLYVLAPQN
;
A
#
# COMPACT_ATOMS: atom_id res chain seq x y z
N MET A 1 -14.74 -27.07 17.56
CA MET A 1 -15.50 -26.20 18.48
C MET A 1 -14.61 -25.91 19.67
N CYS A 2 -13.87 -24.81 19.63
CA CYS A 2 -13.13 -24.30 20.77
C CYS A 2 -13.85 -23.03 21.24
N VAL A 3 -14.19 -23.03 22.52
CA VAL A 3 -15.02 -22.03 23.20
C VAL A 3 -14.15 -20.80 23.45
N LEU A 4 -14.58 -19.66 22.92
CA LEU A 4 -14.08 -18.32 23.27
C LEU A 4 -14.54 -18.01 24.69
N GLU A 5 -13.68 -18.20 25.69
CA GLU A 5 -13.91 -17.70 27.03
C GLU A 5 -12.71 -16.85 27.49
N ASN A 6 -13.04 -15.60 27.83
CA ASN A 6 -12.26 -14.62 28.60
C ASN A 6 -11.20 -13.79 27.85
N LEU A 7 -11.63 -13.08 26.80
CA LEU A 7 -11.11 -11.73 26.57
C LEU A 7 -11.79 -10.80 27.60
N ASN A 8 -11.02 -10.31 28.57
CA ASN A 8 -11.47 -9.32 29.53
C ASN A 8 -12.09 -8.12 28.77
N ASN A 9 -13.37 -7.86 29.04
CA ASN A 9 -14.16 -6.73 28.55
C ASN A 9 -13.62 -5.40 29.06
N ASN A 10 -12.45 -4.97 28.60
CA ASN A 10 -12.01 -3.59 28.81
C ASN A 10 -12.51 -2.73 27.64
N THR A 11 -13.78 -2.35 27.69
CA THR A 11 -14.47 -1.48 26.72
C THR A 11 -13.99 -0.02 26.75
N GLU A 12 -12.97 0.28 27.55
CA GLU A 12 -12.38 1.62 27.68
C GLU A 12 -11.79 2.12 26.34
N TRP A 13 -11.30 1.21 25.49
CA TRP A 13 -10.71 1.55 24.19
C TRP A 13 -11.75 1.95 23.14
N CYS A 14 -13.03 1.63 23.38
CA CYS A 14 -14.18 2.01 22.54
C CYS A 14 -14.66 3.45 22.80
N SER A 15 -14.13 4.12 23.82
CA SER A 15 -14.42 5.53 24.07
C SER A 15 -13.75 6.36 22.96
N ILE A 16 -14.50 7.24 22.31
CA ILE A 16 -14.02 8.17 21.28
C ILE A 16 -13.66 9.51 21.95
N PRO A 17 -12.39 9.76 22.35
CA PRO A 17 -11.93 11.12 22.59
C PRO A 17 -11.46 11.81 21.30
N ASN A 18 -11.69 13.13 21.30
CA ASN A 18 -11.51 14.11 20.22
C ASN A 18 -10.35 13.86 19.25
N ASP A 19 -10.61 14.12 17.96
CA ASP A 19 -9.76 13.91 16.76
C ASP A 19 -8.48 14.77 16.68
N VAL A 20 -7.83 15.08 17.80
CA VAL A 20 -6.51 15.72 17.80
C VAL A 20 -5.45 14.62 17.97
N PRO A 21 -4.56 14.40 16.98
CA PRO A 21 -3.47 13.44 17.12
C PRO A 21 -2.58 13.84 18.28
N ASN A 22 -2.59 13.06 19.36
CA ASN A 22 -1.64 13.24 20.45
C ASN A 22 -0.36 12.48 20.09
N ILE A 23 0.50 13.12 19.30
CA ILE A 23 1.82 12.58 18.93
C ILE A 23 2.76 12.91 20.10
N THR A 24 2.68 12.15 21.19
CA THR A 24 3.67 12.25 22.27
C THR A 24 4.81 11.29 21.98
N GLU A 25 6.02 11.85 21.86
CA GLU A 25 7.31 11.18 21.73
C GLU A 25 7.71 10.43 23.01
N GLU A 26 6.91 9.47 23.48
CA GLU A 26 7.33 8.61 24.59
C GLU A 26 8.09 7.38 24.07
N SER A 27 9.19 7.09 24.76
CA SER A 27 10.34 6.24 24.44
C SER A 27 10.04 4.75 24.33
N GLU A 28 9.10 4.34 23.49
CA GLU A 28 8.75 2.93 23.35
C GLU A 28 9.47 2.27 22.17
N ASP A 29 10.00 1.07 22.38
CA ASP A 29 10.72 0.20 21.44
C ASP A 29 9.91 -0.19 20.18
N SER A 30 8.71 0.37 20.01
CA SER A 30 7.79 0.18 18.89
C SER A 30 7.56 1.46 18.06
N TYR A 31 8.42 2.47 18.22
CA TYR A 31 8.38 3.71 17.42
C TYR A 31 9.59 3.83 16.49
N TRP A 32 9.33 3.81 15.17
CA TRP A 32 10.35 3.75 14.13
C TRP A 32 11.40 4.86 14.23
N PRO A 33 11.07 6.16 14.38
CA PRO A 33 12.09 7.21 14.43
C PRO A 33 13.11 7.07 15.57
N ASN A 34 12.72 6.47 16.70
CA ASN A 34 13.65 6.23 17.82
C ASN A 34 14.57 5.04 17.52
N LEU A 35 14.00 3.96 16.97
CA LEU A 35 14.76 2.79 16.55
C LEU A 35 15.72 3.12 15.41
N GLU A 36 15.27 3.88 14.42
CA GLU A 36 16.06 4.37 13.30
C GLU A 36 17.30 5.11 13.79
N ALA A 37 17.14 6.08 14.70
CA ALA A 37 18.24 6.83 15.29
C ALA A 37 19.20 5.92 16.08
N SER A 38 18.67 4.98 16.87
CA SER A 38 19.49 4.05 17.67
C SER A 38 20.31 3.12 16.77
N ILE A 39 19.71 2.62 15.69
CA ILE A 39 20.39 1.77 14.69
C ILE A 39 21.46 2.59 13.97
N ASP A 40 21.14 3.81 13.54
CA ASP A 40 22.09 4.67 12.80
C ASP A 40 23.32 5.00 13.65
N ASN A 41 23.11 5.33 14.93
CA ASN A 41 24.16 5.57 15.93
C ASN A 41 24.97 4.32 16.34
N ASN A 42 24.61 3.14 15.82
CA ASN A 42 25.18 1.84 16.22
C ASN A 42 24.97 1.48 17.70
N GLU A 43 23.89 1.98 18.31
CA GLU A 43 23.50 1.62 19.68
C GLU A 43 22.84 0.24 19.73
N ILE A 44 22.16 -0.16 18.64
CA ILE A 44 21.52 -1.46 18.46
C ILE A 44 21.71 -1.98 17.02
N GLU A 45 21.81 -3.30 16.86
CA GLU A 45 21.80 -3.95 15.55
C GLU A 45 20.44 -4.61 15.28
N PHE A 46 20.06 -4.73 13.99
CA PHE A 46 18.79 -5.35 13.59
C PHE A 46 18.56 -6.75 14.17
N LYS A 47 19.63 -7.54 14.31
CA LYS A 47 19.56 -8.92 14.83
C LYS A 47 19.19 -8.99 16.32
N ASP A 48 19.41 -7.89 17.04
CA ASP A 48 19.20 -7.79 18.48
C ASP A 48 17.86 -7.11 18.82
N LEU A 49 17.12 -6.64 17.81
CA LEU A 49 15.80 -6.05 17.97
C LEU A 49 14.78 -7.11 18.40
N SER A 50 14.05 -6.80 19.47
CA SER A 50 12.89 -7.55 19.94
C SER A 50 11.73 -6.58 20.11
N ILE A 51 10.85 -6.50 19.11
CA ILE A 51 9.73 -5.56 19.10
C ILE A 51 8.44 -6.34 19.40
N GLU A 52 7.83 -6.06 20.55
CA GLU A 52 6.54 -6.64 20.93
C GLU A 52 5.40 -5.91 20.21
N CYS A 53 4.54 -6.65 19.51
CA CYS A 53 3.30 -6.07 18.97
C CYS A 53 2.29 -5.85 20.10
N VAL A 54 1.98 -4.59 20.40
CA VAL A 54 1.03 -4.22 21.46
C VAL A 54 -0.40 -4.77 21.29
N VAL A 55 -0.74 -5.25 20.08
CA VAL A 55 -2.06 -5.83 19.76
C VAL A 55 -2.17 -7.28 20.26
N CYS A 56 -1.17 -8.11 19.96
CA CYS A 56 -1.20 -9.55 20.26
C CYS A 56 -0.18 -9.98 21.32
N ARG A 57 0.64 -9.06 21.84
CA ARG A 57 1.68 -9.29 22.85
C ARG A 57 2.75 -10.30 22.42
N SER A 58 2.87 -10.54 21.12
CA SER A 58 3.89 -11.40 20.52
C SER A 58 4.91 -10.55 19.77
N ASN A 59 6.15 -11.03 19.69
CA ASN A 59 7.19 -10.35 18.92
C ASN A 59 6.88 -10.41 17.42
N VAL A 60 7.08 -9.29 16.74
CA VAL A 60 7.04 -9.24 15.28
C VAL A 60 8.33 -9.81 14.68
N THR A 61 8.24 -10.30 13.44
CA THR A 61 9.42 -10.76 12.70
C THR A 61 9.96 -9.66 11.78
N ILE A 62 11.29 -9.49 11.74
CA ILE A 62 11.95 -8.42 10.96
C ILE A 62 12.57 -8.98 9.69
N PHE A 63 13.17 -10.18 9.76
CA PHE A 63 13.87 -10.76 8.63
C PHE A 63 12.93 -11.60 7.75
N PRO A 64 13.00 -11.47 6.41
CA PRO A 64 12.12 -12.20 5.49
C PRO A 64 12.08 -13.72 5.68
N LYS A 65 13.21 -14.32 6.08
CA LYS A 65 13.32 -15.76 6.36
C LYS A 65 12.44 -16.24 7.52
N ASP A 66 12.08 -15.34 8.43
CA ASP A 66 11.31 -15.62 9.65
C ASP A 66 9.83 -15.27 9.46
N HIS A 67 9.44 -14.72 8.31
CA HIS A 67 8.05 -14.40 8.01
C HIS A 67 7.24 -15.68 7.79
N VAL A 68 6.27 -15.92 8.66
CA VAL A 68 5.28 -17.00 8.51
C VAL A 68 3.92 -16.36 8.28
N VAL A 69 3.28 -16.74 7.18
CA VAL A 69 1.94 -16.24 6.82
C VAL A 69 0.90 -16.94 7.68
N ASP A 70 0.05 -16.15 8.35
CA ASP A 70 -1.15 -16.64 9.01
C ASP A 70 -2.18 -17.00 7.92
N GLU A 71 -2.57 -18.27 7.84
CA GLU A 71 -3.48 -18.77 6.79
C GLU A 71 -4.88 -18.14 6.86
N GLU A 72 -5.36 -17.77 8.05
CA GLU A 72 -6.69 -17.18 8.23
C GLU A 72 -6.71 -15.72 7.75
N VAL A 73 -5.60 -14.99 7.97
CA VAL A 73 -5.49 -13.57 7.58
C VAL A 73 -4.96 -13.42 6.16
N GLY A 74 -4.22 -14.42 5.66
CA GLY A 74 -3.43 -14.33 4.43
C GLY A 74 -2.27 -13.35 4.55
N GLU A 75 -1.76 -13.11 5.77
CA GLU A 75 -0.70 -12.15 6.04
C GLU A 75 0.21 -12.61 7.19
N SER A 76 1.50 -12.29 7.10
CA SER A 76 2.50 -12.63 8.12
C SER A 76 2.50 -11.67 9.32
N HIS A 77 3.00 -12.11 10.47
CA HIS A 77 3.22 -11.24 11.63
C HIS A 77 4.56 -10.47 11.56
N ARG A 78 4.98 -10.08 10.35
CA ARG A 78 6.18 -9.25 10.16
C ARG A 78 5.97 -7.84 10.69
N ALA A 79 7.06 -7.16 11.04
CA ALA A 79 7.06 -5.76 11.43
C ALA A 79 6.65 -4.86 10.26
N VAL A 80 5.64 -4.03 10.47
CA VAL A 80 5.28 -2.94 9.56
C VAL A 80 5.24 -1.62 10.30
N ILE A 81 5.70 -0.57 9.62
CA ILE A 81 5.70 0.81 10.09
C ILE A 81 4.47 1.49 9.50
N LEU A 82 3.56 2.00 10.35
CA LEU A 82 2.49 2.88 9.90
C LEU A 82 3.04 4.29 9.64
N PRO A 83 2.36 5.13 8.82
CA PRO A 83 2.86 6.47 8.48
C PRO A 83 3.12 7.40 9.67
N CYS A 84 2.46 7.13 10.79
CA CYS A 84 2.71 7.84 12.05
C CYS A 84 3.99 7.43 12.79
N GLY A 85 4.69 6.37 12.33
CA GLY A 85 5.91 5.82 12.93
C GLY A 85 5.71 4.62 13.86
N HIS A 86 4.49 4.27 14.23
CA HIS A 86 4.24 3.13 15.10
C HIS A 86 4.38 1.79 14.38
N ILE A 87 5.01 0.82 15.05
CA ILE A 87 5.32 -0.50 14.53
C ILE A 87 4.35 -1.53 15.10
N PHE A 88 3.83 -2.38 14.21
CA PHE A 88 2.93 -3.47 14.57
C PHE A 88 3.24 -4.70 13.72
N GLY A 89 2.65 -5.85 14.08
CA GLY A 89 2.62 -7.00 13.18
C GLY A 89 1.61 -6.79 12.06
N ALA A 90 2.00 -7.05 10.82
CA ALA A 90 1.17 -6.77 9.64
C ALA A 90 -0.18 -7.50 9.67
N SER A 91 -0.21 -8.76 10.12
CA SER A 91 -1.46 -9.51 10.28
C SER A 91 -2.41 -8.87 11.31
N CYS A 92 -1.88 -8.25 12.36
CA CYS A 92 -2.69 -7.51 13.34
C CYS A 92 -3.23 -6.21 12.78
N VAL A 93 -2.41 -5.45 12.05
CA VAL A 93 -2.86 -4.25 11.33
C VAL A 93 -3.98 -4.61 10.35
N LYS A 94 -3.78 -5.68 9.56
CA LYS A 94 -4.75 -6.14 8.58
C LYS A 94 -6.09 -6.49 9.23
N ARG A 95 -6.09 -7.35 10.26
CA ARG A 95 -7.32 -7.69 11.01
C ARG A 95 -8.04 -6.44 11.54
N PHE A 96 -7.30 -5.49 12.12
CA PHE A 96 -7.89 -4.26 12.68
C PHE A 96 -8.47 -3.34 11.61
N PHE A 97 -7.76 -3.12 10.49
CA PHE A 97 -8.24 -2.25 9.41
C PHE A 97 -9.37 -2.86 8.60
N ASP A 98 -9.37 -4.18 8.41
CA ASP A 98 -10.47 -4.87 7.74
C ASP A 98 -11.76 -4.75 8.58
N MET A 99 -11.67 -4.96 9.91
CA MET A 99 -12.78 -4.70 10.83
C MET A 99 -13.28 -3.25 10.75
N LYS A 100 -12.39 -2.26 10.77
CA LYS A 100 -12.78 -0.84 10.64
C LYS A 100 -13.48 -0.55 9.31
N THR A 101 -13.00 -1.16 8.24
CA THR A 101 -13.59 -1.03 6.91
C THR A 101 -15.00 -1.63 6.89
N GLU A 102 -15.21 -2.78 7.51
CA GLU A 102 -16.54 -3.39 7.66
C GLU A 102 -17.51 -2.52 8.48
N GLU A 103 -17.00 -1.81 9.49
CA GLU A 103 -17.75 -0.83 10.29
C GLU A 103 -18.02 0.49 9.55
N GLY A 104 -17.47 0.68 8.34
CA GLY A 104 -17.54 1.95 7.61
C GLY A 104 -16.71 3.07 8.24
N ALA A 105 -15.78 2.74 9.13
CA ALA A 105 -14.89 3.67 9.81
C ALA A 105 -13.56 3.82 9.06
N PRO A 106 -12.96 5.03 9.04
CA PRO A 106 -11.64 5.21 8.43
C PRO A 106 -10.56 4.48 9.25
N ALA A 107 -9.55 3.94 8.55
CA ALA A 107 -8.41 3.32 9.19
C ALA A 107 -7.56 4.35 9.94
N SER A 108 -7.19 4.05 11.17
CA SER A 108 -6.37 4.90 12.03
C SER A 108 -5.39 4.06 12.83
N CYS A 109 -4.25 4.65 13.20
CA CYS A 109 -3.25 3.94 13.99
C CYS A 109 -3.85 3.44 15.31
N ILE A 110 -3.61 2.18 15.63
CA ILE A 110 -4.15 1.51 16.82
C ILE A 110 -3.71 2.22 18.10
N LYS A 111 -2.50 2.79 18.11
CA LYS A 111 -1.91 3.45 19.28
C LYS A 111 -2.24 4.95 19.36
N CYS A 112 -1.88 5.72 18.33
CA CYS A 112 -2.00 7.20 18.37
C CYS A 112 -3.19 7.76 17.57
N ARG A 113 -3.96 6.90 16.90
CA ARG A 113 -5.16 7.26 16.12
C ARG A 113 -4.93 8.20 14.94
N ALA A 114 -3.68 8.47 14.57
CA ALA A 114 -3.36 9.18 13.33
C ALA A 114 -3.97 8.46 12.12
N ALA A 115 -4.45 9.24 11.14
CA ALA A 115 -5.05 8.71 9.92
C ALA A 115 -4.08 7.78 9.19
N CYS A 116 -4.57 6.59 8.83
CA CYS A 116 -3.83 5.56 8.10
C CYS A 116 -4.60 5.15 6.85
N TYR A 117 -5.08 6.12 6.08
CA TYR A 117 -5.79 5.90 4.81
C TYR A 117 -5.31 6.90 3.75
N HIS A 118 -5.44 6.49 2.50
CA HIS A 118 -5.10 7.32 1.34
C HIS A 118 -6.05 8.53 1.22
N PRO A 119 -5.53 9.76 1.08
CA PRO A 119 -6.34 10.98 1.21
C PRO A 119 -7.27 11.25 0.02
N HIS A 120 -7.06 10.63 -1.15
CA HIS A 120 -7.91 10.85 -2.31
C HIS A 120 -9.36 10.38 -2.06
N PRO A 121 -10.40 11.20 -2.37
CA PRO A 121 -11.80 10.87 -2.11
C PRO A 121 -12.27 9.55 -2.71
N ASP A 122 -11.80 9.22 -3.92
CA ASP A 122 -12.15 7.97 -4.62
C ASP A 122 -11.31 6.75 -4.18
N CYS A 123 -10.31 6.96 -3.30
CA CYS A 123 -9.52 5.88 -2.75
C CYS A 123 -9.98 5.58 -1.32
N ARG A 124 -9.68 6.45 -0.35
CA ARG A 124 -9.94 6.28 1.09
C ARG A 124 -9.62 4.89 1.69
N HIS A 125 -8.93 4.04 0.95
CA HIS A 125 -8.55 2.70 1.38
C HIS A 125 -7.49 2.78 2.48
N PRO A 126 -7.46 1.79 3.39
CA PRO A 126 -6.43 1.71 4.41
C PRO A 126 -5.02 1.63 3.83
N PHE A 127 -4.06 2.28 4.50
CA PHE A 127 -2.64 2.12 4.30
C PHE A 127 -2.11 1.13 5.35
N TYR A 128 -1.87 -0.13 4.95
CA TYR A 128 -1.54 -1.23 5.87
C TYR A 128 -0.10 -1.19 6.46
N GLY A 129 0.65 -0.13 6.19
CA GLY A 129 2.03 0.04 6.64
C GLY A 129 3.04 -0.50 5.63
N GLU A 130 4.26 0.04 5.66
CA GLU A 130 5.39 -0.51 4.91
C GLU A 130 6.17 -1.50 5.76
N PRO A 131 6.77 -2.55 5.17
CA PRO A 131 7.68 -3.43 5.89
C PRO A 131 8.80 -2.63 6.57
N MET A 132 9.08 -2.94 7.83
CA MET A 132 10.26 -2.41 8.50
C MET A 132 11.52 -2.89 7.76
N PRO A 133 12.53 -2.02 7.55
CA PRO A 133 13.79 -2.46 6.96
C PRO A 133 14.47 -3.49 7.87
N SER A 134 15.30 -4.34 7.28
CA SER A 134 16.04 -5.41 7.99
C SER A 134 17.56 -5.21 7.97
N HIS A 135 18.01 -4.09 7.40
CA HIS A 135 19.42 -3.75 7.24
C HIS A 135 19.58 -2.24 6.99
N LYS A 136 20.75 -1.68 7.33
CA LYS A 136 20.99 -0.23 7.29
C LYS A 136 20.75 0.43 5.94
N PRO A 137 21.28 -0.08 4.80
CA PRO A 137 20.98 0.52 3.50
C PRO A 137 19.49 0.62 3.18
N GLY A 138 18.66 -0.31 3.67
CA GLY A 138 17.21 -0.29 3.46
C GLY A 138 16.50 0.86 4.19
N MET A 139 17.11 1.44 5.21
CA MET A 139 16.54 2.55 5.98
C MET A 139 16.39 3.82 5.13
N ALA A 140 17.28 4.03 4.16
CA ALA A 140 17.24 5.17 3.25
C ALA A 140 15.96 5.26 2.40
N PHE A 141 15.25 4.13 2.23
CA PHE A 141 14.00 4.03 1.49
C PHE A 141 12.77 4.02 2.40
N THR A 142 12.96 4.09 3.72
CA THR A 142 11.83 4.22 4.65
C THR A 142 11.40 5.69 4.67
N PRO A 143 10.15 6.02 4.32
CA PRO A 143 9.72 7.40 4.32
C PRO A 143 9.73 8.00 5.72
N HIS A 144 9.94 9.31 5.78
CA HIS A 144 9.77 10.06 7.02
C HIS A 144 8.33 9.90 7.53
N VAL A 145 8.19 9.79 8.84
CA VAL A 145 6.86 9.74 9.46
C VAL A 145 6.12 11.06 9.22
N LEU A 146 4.79 11.04 9.29
CA LEU A 146 3.95 12.22 9.07
C LEU A 146 4.37 13.42 9.93
N GLY A 147 4.72 13.18 11.20
CA GLY A 147 5.19 14.22 12.12
C GLY A 147 6.55 14.85 11.77
N LYS A 148 7.29 14.24 10.83
CA LYS A 148 8.60 14.70 10.35
C LYS A 148 8.56 15.11 8.87
N GLY A 149 7.38 15.41 8.32
CA GLY A 149 7.22 15.97 6.98
C GLY A 149 6.87 14.97 5.87
N GLY A 150 6.88 13.66 6.16
CA GLY A 150 6.42 12.67 5.20
C GLY A 150 4.91 12.72 4.95
N LYS A 151 4.47 12.11 3.84
CA LYS A 151 3.09 12.17 3.36
C LYS A 151 2.60 10.81 2.90
N ILE A 152 1.32 10.51 3.07
CA ILE A 152 0.71 9.33 2.44
C ILE A 152 0.39 9.68 0.99
N ASP A 153 0.74 8.81 0.05
CA ASP A 153 0.39 8.99 -1.36
C ASP A 153 -1.14 9.05 -1.54
N ASP A 154 -1.59 9.84 -2.51
CA ASP A 154 -3.00 10.15 -2.68
C ASP A 154 -3.86 8.89 -2.88
N CYS A 155 -3.35 7.90 -3.59
CA CYS A 155 -4.07 6.70 -3.99
C CYS A 155 -3.35 5.43 -3.56
N CYS A 156 -4.12 4.37 -3.28
CA CYS A 156 -3.56 3.05 -3.10
C CYS A 156 -3.12 2.46 -4.44
N LYS A 157 -2.24 1.43 -4.43
CA LYS A 157 -1.83 0.74 -5.67
C LYS A 157 -2.98 0.39 -6.61
N MET A 158 -4.08 -0.12 -6.06
CA MET A 158 -5.21 -0.57 -6.88
C MET A 158 -5.96 0.61 -7.49
N CYS A 159 -6.09 1.72 -6.78
CA CYS A 159 -6.66 2.93 -7.34
C CYS A 159 -5.71 3.56 -8.36
N THR A 160 -4.39 3.56 -8.11
CA THR A 160 -3.38 4.03 -9.07
C THR A 160 -3.42 3.22 -10.36
N TYR A 161 -3.49 1.89 -10.29
CA TYR A 161 -3.55 1.02 -11.48
C TYR A 161 -4.85 1.23 -12.26
N LYS A 162 -5.98 1.34 -11.55
CA LYS A 162 -7.28 1.66 -12.16
C LYS A 162 -7.24 3.02 -12.86
N LYS A 163 -6.70 4.05 -12.20
CA LYS A 163 -6.57 5.39 -12.77
C LYS A 163 -5.70 5.38 -14.03
N ALA A 164 -4.54 4.72 -13.98
CA ALA A 164 -3.68 4.56 -15.16
C ALA A 164 -4.46 3.89 -16.32
N ILE A 165 -5.20 2.81 -16.06
CA ILE A 165 -6.05 2.16 -17.07
C ILE A 165 -7.08 3.14 -17.67
N TYR A 166 -7.75 3.94 -16.85
CA TYR A 166 -8.73 4.92 -17.35
C TYR A 166 -8.09 6.03 -18.18
N ASP A 167 -6.93 6.54 -17.76
CA ASP A 167 -6.24 7.60 -18.47
C ASP A 167 -5.73 7.12 -19.83
N ILE A 168 -5.23 5.88 -19.91
CA ILE A 168 -4.84 5.25 -21.20
C ILE A 168 -6.04 5.12 -22.12
N ILE A 169 -7.18 4.64 -21.59
CA ILE A 169 -8.41 4.56 -22.39
C ILE A 169 -8.77 5.95 -22.91
N ALA A 170 -8.77 6.96 -22.04
CA ALA A 170 -9.11 8.33 -22.42
C ALA A 170 -8.15 8.92 -23.46
N GLU A 171 -6.86 8.61 -23.36
CA GLU A 171 -5.84 9.05 -24.30
C GLU A 171 -6.03 8.41 -25.68
N ILE A 172 -6.29 7.10 -25.73
CA ILE A 172 -6.58 6.38 -26.98
C ILE A 172 -7.89 6.89 -27.62
N GLN A 173 -8.91 7.21 -26.81
CA GLN A 173 -10.15 7.79 -27.34
C GLN A 173 -9.88 9.13 -28.04
N ARG A 174 -8.92 9.92 -27.54
CA ARG A 174 -8.51 11.21 -28.11
C ARG A 174 -7.49 11.09 -29.25
N ALA A 175 -6.81 9.95 -29.38
CA ALA A 175 -5.81 9.71 -30.41
C ALA A 175 -6.43 9.76 -31.82
N PRO A 176 -5.97 10.67 -32.70
CA PRO A 176 -6.53 10.84 -34.05
C PRO A 176 -6.11 9.71 -35.01
N ASP A 177 -5.02 9.03 -34.71
CA ASP A 177 -4.43 7.94 -35.47
C ASP A 177 -4.98 6.55 -35.08
N PHE A 178 -5.81 6.46 -34.04
CA PHE A 178 -6.40 5.21 -33.61
C PHE A 178 -7.78 4.96 -34.28
N PRO A 179 -8.02 3.81 -34.92
CA PRO A 179 -9.27 3.56 -35.65
C PRO A 179 -10.53 3.64 -34.76
N GLU A 180 -11.54 4.39 -35.21
CA GLU A 180 -12.80 4.64 -34.46
C GLU A 180 -13.63 3.37 -34.17
N ASP A 181 -13.58 2.39 -35.08
CA ASP A 181 -14.24 1.09 -34.89
C ASP A 181 -13.58 0.30 -33.75
N MET A 182 -12.25 0.37 -33.62
CA MET A 182 -11.48 -0.26 -32.55
C MET A 182 -11.70 0.41 -31.18
N LYS A 183 -11.93 1.72 -31.14
CA LYS A 183 -12.21 2.46 -29.89
C LYS A 183 -13.41 1.90 -29.12
N LYS A 184 -14.42 1.36 -29.82
CA LYS A 184 -15.65 0.85 -29.21
C LYS A 184 -15.44 -0.46 -28.44
N SER A 185 -14.48 -1.27 -28.88
CA SER A 185 -14.17 -2.58 -28.29
C SER A 185 -12.87 -2.60 -27.49
N LEU A 186 -12.27 -1.44 -27.25
CA LEU A 186 -11.01 -1.30 -26.54
C LEU A 186 -11.05 -1.86 -25.12
N GLY A 187 -10.01 -2.62 -24.79
CA GLY A 187 -9.65 -3.06 -23.45
C GLY A 187 -8.18 -2.78 -23.20
N VAL A 188 -7.86 -2.42 -21.96
CA VAL A 188 -6.48 -2.19 -21.52
C VAL A 188 -6.15 -3.22 -20.45
N VAL A 189 -4.99 -3.83 -20.59
CA VAL A 189 -4.39 -4.70 -19.58
C VAL A 189 -3.09 -4.09 -19.14
N LEU A 190 -3.03 -3.73 -17.86
CA LEU A 190 -1.82 -3.30 -17.19
C LEU A 190 -1.19 -4.52 -16.50
N THR A 191 0.05 -4.84 -16.82
CA THR A 191 0.82 -5.90 -16.16
C THR A 191 1.82 -5.26 -15.22
N VAL A 192 1.76 -5.60 -13.94
CA VAL A 192 2.71 -5.15 -12.91
C VAL A 192 3.20 -6.38 -12.16
N ASP A 193 4.52 -6.57 -12.05
CA ASP A 193 5.15 -7.73 -11.41
C ASP A 193 4.60 -9.08 -11.89
N GLY A 194 4.34 -9.19 -13.20
CA GLY A 194 3.77 -10.39 -13.82
C GLY A 194 2.27 -10.61 -13.56
N LYS A 195 1.61 -9.75 -12.77
CA LYS A 195 0.16 -9.80 -12.53
C LYS A 195 -0.57 -8.86 -13.49
N SER A 196 -1.66 -9.34 -14.08
CA SER A 196 -2.49 -8.57 -15.01
C SER A 196 -3.67 -7.90 -14.30
N TYR A 197 -3.88 -6.63 -14.60
CA TYR A 197 -4.93 -5.76 -14.08
C TYR A 197 -5.73 -5.17 -15.24
N THR A 198 -7.06 -5.21 -15.15
CA THR A 198 -7.95 -4.64 -16.16
C THR A 198 -9.28 -4.22 -15.53
N THR A 199 -9.95 -3.24 -16.13
CA THR A 199 -11.27 -2.75 -15.66
C THR A 199 -12.45 -3.51 -16.26
N ARG A 200 -12.23 -4.34 -17.29
CA ARG A 200 -13.27 -5.18 -17.92
C ARG A 200 -12.99 -6.66 -17.62
N ARG A 201 -14.03 -7.44 -17.24
CA ARG A 201 -13.94 -8.91 -17.29
C ARG A 201 -13.90 -9.31 -18.76
N VAL A 202 -12.70 -9.48 -19.31
CA VAL A 202 -12.56 -9.86 -20.72
C VAL A 202 -12.36 -11.37 -20.82
N VAL A 203 -13.17 -12.02 -21.65
CA VAL A 203 -12.91 -13.41 -22.05
C VAL A 203 -11.72 -13.38 -23.01
N MET A 204 -10.55 -13.75 -22.49
CA MET A 204 -9.25 -13.64 -23.18
C MET A 204 -9.21 -14.33 -24.55
N SER A 205 -10.06 -15.32 -24.81
CA SER A 205 -10.09 -16.07 -26.07
C SER A 205 -10.58 -15.29 -27.30
N ARG A 206 -11.08 -14.06 -27.13
CA ARG A 206 -11.58 -13.20 -28.23
C ARG A 206 -10.85 -11.87 -28.37
N LEU A 207 -9.67 -11.74 -27.77
CA LEU A 207 -8.90 -10.50 -27.79
C LEU A 207 -7.78 -10.56 -28.82
N GLN A 208 -7.63 -9.48 -29.59
CA GLN A 208 -6.46 -9.24 -30.44
C GLN A 208 -5.63 -8.09 -29.85
N GLU A 209 -4.33 -8.31 -29.66
CA GLU A 209 -3.39 -7.26 -29.25
C GLU A 209 -3.22 -6.23 -30.38
N VAL A 210 -3.23 -4.94 -30.04
CA VAL A 210 -3.14 -3.83 -31.01
C VAL A 210 -1.98 -2.89 -30.68
N TYR A 211 -1.59 -2.09 -31.68
CA TYR A 211 -0.49 -1.12 -31.57
C TYR A 211 -0.78 0.02 -30.58
N PHE A 212 0.29 0.56 -30.00
CA PHE A 212 0.30 1.66 -29.02
C PHE A 212 0.48 3.02 -29.70
N PRO A 213 -0.51 3.94 -29.63
CA PRO A 213 -0.30 5.32 -30.05
C PRO A 213 0.86 5.96 -29.27
N THR A 214 1.64 6.84 -29.94
CA THR A 214 2.79 7.52 -29.30
C THR A 214 2.36 8.32 -28.06
N SER A 215 1.18 8.96 -28.10
CA SER A 215 0.66 9.72 -26.95
C SER A 215 0.46 8.88 -25.69
N VAL A 216 0.16 7.59 -25.84
CA VAL A 216 0.08 6.66 -24.71
C VAL A 216 1.47 6.38 -24.16
N ALA A 217 2.49 6.22 -25.02
CA ALA A 217 3.86 6.01 -24.57
C ALA A 217 4.38 7.21 -23.77
N ASP A 218 4.12 8.44 -24.24
CA ASP A 218 4.51 9.68 -23.55
C ASP A 218 3.84 9.79 -22.17
N LEU A 219 2.53 9.53 -22.10
CA LEU A 219 1.78 9.46 -20.84
C LEU A 219 2.40 8.47 -19.84
N PHE A 220 2.92 7.33 -20.33
CA PHE A 220 3.58 6.34 -19.49
C PHE A 220 4.94 6.77 -18.98
N VAL A 221 5.70 7.53 -19.77
CA VAL A 221 6.97 8.11 -19.32
C VAL A 221 6.68 9.10 -18.18
N GLU A 222 5.71 9.99 -18.35
CA GLU A 222 5.32 10.93 -17.28
C GLU A 222 4.86 10.21 -16.00
N TYR A 223 4.14 9.09 -16.14
CA TYR A 223 3.76 8.27 -15.00
C TYR A 223 4.96 7.67 -14.28
N LYS A 224 5.96 7.20 -15.01
CA LYS A 224 7.19 6.62 -14.44
C LYS A 224 8.03 7.68 -13.75
N ASP A 225 8.30 8.80 -14.42
CA ASP A 225 9.13 9.88 -13.87
C ASP A 225 8.56 10.39 -12.53
N ARG A 226 7.24 10.59 -12.46
CA ARG A 226 6.55 11.00 -11.22
C ARG A 226 6.59 9.96 -10.11
N LEU A 227 6.78 8.69 -10.44
CA LEU A 227 6.84 7.61 -9.46
C LEU A 227 8.27 7.37 -9.01
N GLU A 228 9.25 7.43 -9.90
CA GLU A 228 10.67 7.40 -9.56
C GLU A 228 10.99 8.55 -8.59
N GLU A 229 10.45 9.76 -8.81
CA GLU A 229 10.59 10.88 -7.86
C GLU A 229 10.05 10.55 -6.44
N LYS A 230 8.99 9.73 -6.34
CA LYS A 230 8.40 9.33 -5.06
C LYS A 230 9.10 8.12 -4.43
N GLU A 231 9.61 7.21 -5.25
CA GLU A 231 10.26 5.96 -4.85
C GLU A 231 11.70 6.20 -4.36
N ASP A 232 12.41 7.17 -4.93
CA ASP A 232 13.79 7.48 -4.60
C ASP A 232 13.95 8.45 -3.41
N GLY A 233 12.84 8.85 -2.78
CA GLY A 233 12.80 9.81 -1.69
C GLY A 233 12.21 9.25 -0.39
N GLN A 234 12.42 9.99 0.71
CA GLN A 234 11.79 9.70 2.00
C GLN A 234 10.47 10.49 2.20
N ASP A 235 9.95 11.10 1.14
CA ASP A 235 8.82 12.02 1.25
C ASP A 235 7.46 11.32 1.31
N TYR A 236 7.32 10.15 0.66
CA TYR A 236 6.01 9.54 0.42
C TYR A 236 5.90 8.09 0.90
N TRP A 237 4.89 7.83 1.73
CA TRP A 237 4.34 6.50 1.98
C TRP A 237 3.47 6.09 0.79
N ILE A 238 4.07 5.38 -0.16
CA ILE A 238 3.42 4.82 -1.35
C ILE A 238 2.93 3.40 -1.06
N SER A 239 1.84 2.94 -1.70
CA SER A 239 1.40 1.54 -1.54
C SER A 239 1.45 0.73 -2.83
N GLY A 240 2.06 1.26 -3.91
CA GLY A 240 2.13 0.66 -5.24
C GLY A 240 3.19 1.22 -6.17
N TYR A 241 3.54 0.43 -7.20
CA TYR A 241 4.65 0.67 -8.11
C TYR A 241 4.17 0.57 -9.57
N LEU A 242 4.44 1.57 -10.42
CA LEU A 242 4.29 1.43 -11.89
C LEU A 242 5.65 1.42 -12.61
N SER A 243 6.77 1.58 -11.91
CA SER A 243 8.11 1.60 -12.50
C SER A 243 8.38 0.34 -13.35
N GLN A 244 7.86 -0.82 -12.94
CA GLN A 244 7.97 -2.10 -13.68
C GLN A 244 6.76 -2.44 -14.56
N CYS A 245 5.85 -1.50 -14.81
CA CYS A 245 4.62 -1.79 -15.53
C CYS A 245 4.87 -2.05 -17.03
N LYS A 246 4.12 -3.01 -17.57
CA LYS A 246 3.95 -3.25 -19.01
C LYS A 246 2.50 -3.09 -19.36
N VAL A 247 2.23 -2.59 -20.54
CA VAL A 247 0.88 -2.23 -20.95
C VAL A 247 0.60 -3.02 -22.20
N LYS A 248 -0.63 -3.52 -22.30
CA LYS A 248 -1.12 -4.13 -23.52
C LYS A 248 -2.51 -3.63 -23.85
N LEU A 249 -2.71 -3.28 -25.12
CA LEU A 249 -3.99 -2.87 -25.66
C LEU A 249 -4.61 -4.05 -26.40
N TYR A 250 -5.91 -4.23 -26.18
CA TYR A 250 -6.66 -5.28 -26.82
C TYR A 250 -7.97 -4.74 -27.38
N VAL A 251 -8.42 -5.32 -28.49
CA VAL A 251 -9.76 -5.10 -29.04
C VAL A 251 -10.46 -6.44 -29.18
N LEU A 252 -11.80 -6.43 -29.17
CA LEU A 252 -12.56 -7.64 -29.49
C LEU A 252 -12.34 -8.00 -30.96
N ALA A 253 -11.94 -9.25 -31.20
CA ALA A 253 -11.86 -9.79 -32.54
C ALA A 253 -13.26 -9.71 -33.22
N PRO A 254 -13.34 -9.38 -34.52
CA PRO A 254 -14.58 -9.42 -35.27
C PRO A 254 -15.26 -10.79 -35.12
N GLN A 255 -16.58 -10.82 -34.94
CA GLN A 255 -17.33 -12.07 -35.04
C GLN A 255 -17.41 -12.44 -36.52
N ASN A 256 -16.70 -13.50 -36.92
CA ASN A 256 -16.92 -14.17 -38.20
C ASN A 256 -18.24 -14.93 -38.19
#